data_AF-A0A4V2SPU4-F1
#
_entry.id   AF-A0A4V2SPU4-F1
#
_cell.length_a   1.000
_cell.length_b   1.000
_cell.length_c   1.000
_cell.angle_alpha   90.00
_cell.angle_beta   90.00
_cell.angle_gamma   90.00
#
_symmetry.space_group_name_H-M   'P 1'
#
loop_
_entity.id
_entity.type
_entity.pdbx_description
1 polymer ?
#
loop_
_entity_poly.entity_id
_entity_poly.type
_entity_poly.pdbx_seq_one_letter_code
_entity_poly.pdbx_strand_id
1 'polypeptide(L)' 'MSRGDFDVLAAAGPYRVQKDGRRRGIAHRRFADAEAAALHLVEANPGETFIITREVARVGRHQP' A
#
# COMPACT_ATOMS: atom_id res chain seq x y z
N MET A 1 5.08 30.70 -10.37
CA MET A 1 4.66 29.28 -10.46
C MET A 1 3.25 29.22 -9.91
N SER A 2 2.23 28.99 -10.74
CA SER A 2 0.87 28.84 -10.23
C SER A 2 0.81 27.55 -9.41
N ARG A 3 0.58 27.68 -8.10
CA ARG A 3 0.27 26.55 -7.22
C ARG A 3 -1.14 26.13 -7.65
N GLY A 4 -1.24 25.20 -8.59
CA GLY A 4 -2.53 24.60 -8.90
C GLY A 4 -3.09 23.99 -7.63
N ASP A 5 -4.34 24.29 -7.31
CA ASP A 5 -5.01 23.68 -6.16
C ASP A 5 -5.08 22.16 -6.40
N PHE A 6 -4.55 21.40 -5.44
CA PHE A 6 -4.58 19.94 -5.47
C PHE A 6 -5.64 19.46 -4.50
N ASP A 7 -6.52 18.57 -4.97
CA ASP A 7 -7.51 17.91 -4.12
C ASP A 7 -6.95 16.60 -3.57
N VAL A 8 -7.24 16.34 -2.30
CA VAL A 8 -6.99 15.05 -1.65
C VAL A 8 -8.30 14.28 -1.61
N LEU A 9 -8.40 13.26 -2.45
CA LEU A 9 -9.55 12.37 -2.52
C LEU A 9 -9.31 11.16 -1.65
N ALA A 10 -10.19 10.90 -0.68
CA ALA A 10 -10.13 9.70 0.14
C ALA A 10 -10.19 8.45 -0.75
N ALA A 11 -9.34 7.47 -0.44
CA ALA A 11 -9.29 6.18 -1.11
C ALA A 11 -9.39 5.06 -0.07
N ALA A 12 -10.00 3.95 -0.49
CA ALA A 12 -10.03 2.73 0.30
C ALA A 12 -9.42 1.60 -0.53
N GLY A 13 -8.16 1.76 -0.92
CA GLY A 13 -7.44 0.76 -1.69
C GLY A 13 -7.21 -0.54 -0.90
N PRO A 14 -6.82 -1.63 -1.60
CA PRO A 14 -6.49 -2.89 -0.95
C PRO A 14 -5.23 -2.75 -0.09
N TYR A 15 -5.06 -3.69 0.85
CA TYR A 15 -3.80 -3.88 1.56
C TYR A 15 -2.81 -4.57 0.62
N ARG A 16 -1.56 -4.13 0.58
CA ARG A 16 -0.51 -4.75 -0.23
C ARG A 16 0.64 -5.20 0.64
N VAL A 17 1.00 -6.48 0.54
CA VAL A 17 2.19 -7.06 1.16
C VAL A 17 3.33 -7.00 0.14
N GLN A 18 4.43 -6.34 0.48
CA GLN A 18 5.61 -6.20 -0.38
C GLN A 18 6.88 -6.52 0.40
N LYS A 19 7.87 -7.13 -0.26
CA LYS A 19 9.20 -7.27 0.31
C LYS A 19 9.88 -5.90 0.34
N ASP A 20 10.62 -5.60 1.41
CA ASP A 20 11.40 -4.37 1.47
C ASP A 20 12.37 -4.25 0.28
N GLY A 21 12.52 -3.04 -0.24
CA GLY A 21 13.26 -2.75 -1.46
C GLY A 21 12.59 -3.21 -2.77
N ARG A 22 11.42 -3.87 -2.75
CA ARG A 22 10.68 -4.26 -3.97
C ARG A 22 9.44 -3.40 -4.20
N ARG A 23 9.22 -3.03 -5.47
CA ARG A 23 8.06 -2.23 -5.91
C ARG A 23 6.78 -3.03 -6.13
N ARG A 24 6.86 -4.36 -6.21
CA ARG A 24 5.70 -5.23 -6.47
C ARG A 24 5.32 -5.99 -5.20
N GLY A 25 4.02 -6.00 -4.91
CA GLY A 25 3.43 -6.69 -3.77
C GLY A 25 2.11 -7.37 -4.13
N ILE A 26 1.66 -8.26 -3.25
CA ILE A 26 0.41 -9.02 -3.39
C ILE A 26 -0.69 -8.23 -2.69
N ALA A 27 -1.85 -8.07 -3.35
CA ALA A 27 -2.97 -7.31 -2.84
C ALA A 27 -3.99 -8.21 -2.12
N HIS A 28 -4.49 -7.74 -0.98
CA HIS A 28 -5.49 -8.39 -0.13
C HIS A 28 -6.61 -7.40 0.21
N ARG A 29 -7.84 -7.91 0.32
CA ARG A 29 -9.02 -7.06 0.62
C ARG A 29 -9.11 -6.67 2.10
N ARG A 30 -8.68 -7.55 3.01
CA ARG A 30 -8.73 -7.33 4.46
C ARG A 30 -7.31 -7.26 5.03
N PHE A 31 -7.15 -6.53 6.13
CA PHE A 31 -5.88 -6.43 6.82
C PHE A 31 -5.42 -7.79 7.38
N ALA A 32 -6.34 -8.52 8.02
CA ALA A 32 -6.03 -9.85 8.57
C ALA A 32 -5.47 -10.82 7.52
N ASP A 33 -6.01 -10.82 6.30
CA ASP A 33 -5.50 -11.65 5.20
C ASP A 33 -4.08 -11.23 4.76
N ALA A 34 -3.80 -9.92 4.77
CA ALA A 34 -2.49 -9.38 4.45
C ALA A 34 -1.46 -9.68 5.56
N GLU A 35 -1.88 -9.59 6.82
CA GLU A 35 -1.06 -9.89 7.99
C GLU A 35 -0.66 -11.37 8.02
N ALA A 36 -1.63 -12.27 7.87
CA ALA A 36 -1.37 -13.71 7.78
C ALA A 36 -0.41 -14.03 6.62
N ALA A 37 -0.61 -13.42 5.45
CA ALA A 37 0.28 -13.61 4.30
C ALA A 37 1.70 -13.08 4.57
N ALA A 38 1.84 -11.92 5.22
CA ALA A 38 3.14 -11.37 5.58
C ALA A 38 3.89 -12.26 6.58
N LEU A 39 3.19 -12.79 7.59
CA LEU A 39 3.77 -13.72 8.56
C LEU A 39 4.27 -15.00 7.89
N HIS A 40 3.46 -15.62 7.02
CA HIS A 40 3.91 -16.79 6.25
C HIS A 40 5.13 -16.49 5.36
N LEU A 41 5.20 -15.30 4.77
CA LEU A 41 6.36 -14.91 3.97
C LEU A 41 7.63 -14.73 4.83
N VAL A 42 7.51 -14.18 6.04
CA VAL A 42 8.62 -14.07 7.00
C VAL A 42 9.08 -15.45 7.46
N GLU A 43 8.15 -16.36 7.80
CA GLU A 43 8.46 -17.74 8.18
C GLU A 43 9.23 -18.48 7.07
N ALA A 44 8.80 -18.32 5.81
CA ALA A 44 9.44 -18.93 4.66
C ALA A 44 10.77 -18.26 4.25
N ASN A 45 11.04 -17.03 4.71
CA ASN A 45 12.22 -16.26 4.32
C ASN A 45 12.83 -15.54 5.56
N PRO A 46 13.52 -16.27 6.45
CA PRO A 46 14.12 -15.67 7.64
C PRO A 46 15.11 -14.55 7.31
N GLY A 47 15.06 -13.45 8.09
CA GLY A 47 15.93 -12.28 7.91
C GLY A 47 15.44 -11.28 6.85
N GLU A 48 14.39 -11.62 6.09
CA GLU A 48 13.76 -10.69 5.15
C GLU A 48 12.68 -9.85 5.85
N THR A 49 12.45 -8.64 5.32
CA THR A 49 11.41 -7.74 5.82
C THR A 49 10.28 -7.62 4.80
N PHE A 50 9.04 -7.72 5.29
CA PHE A 50 7.82 -7.52 4.50
C PHE A 50 6.98 -6.39 5.09
N ILE A 51 6.47 -5.52 4.22
CA ILE A 51 5.76 -4.28 4.56
C ILE A 51 4.32 -4.41 4.08
N ILE A 52 3.35 -4.06 4.93
CA ILE A 52 1.94 -3.94 4.56
C ILE A 52 1.63 -2.47 4.33
N THR A 53 1.10 -2.13 3.16
CA THR A 53 0.68 -0.77 2.81
C THR A 53 -0.78 -0.73 2.41
N ARG A 54 -1.46 0.41 2.59
CA ARG A 54 -2.81 0.65 2.08
C ARG A 54 -2.87 2.05 1.47
N GLU A 55 -3.49 2.13 0.30
CA GLU A 55 -3.80 3.42 -0.30
C GLU A 55 -5.00 4.06 0.41
N VAL A 56 -4.77 5.18 1.08
CA VAL A 56 -5.77 5.91 1.88
C VAL A 56 -6.28 7.19 1.22
N ALA A 57 -5.55 7.71 0.24
CA ALA A 57 -5.94 8.89 -0.54
C ALA A 57 -5.22 8.94 -1.89
N ARG A 58 -5.79 9.70 -2.82
CA ARG A 58 -5.17 10.11 -4.09
C ARG A 58 -5.11 11.63 -4.16
N VAL A 59 -4.00 12.16 -4.65
CA VAL A 59 -3.84 13.59 -4.90
C VAL A 59 -4.06 13.85 -6.39
N GLY A 60 -5.07 14.67 -6.72
CA GLY A 60 -5.43 15.05 -8.08
C GLY A 60 -5.35 16.57 -8.29
N ARG A 61 -5.29 17.02 -9.54
CA ARG A 61 -5.45 18.45 -9.85
C ARG A 61 -6.94 18.80 -9.79
N HIS A 62 -7.27 19.94 -9.18
CA HIS A 62 -8.62 20.49 -9.20
C HIS A 62 -9.04 20.75 -10.66
N GLN A 63 -10.10 20.09 -11.12
CA GLN A 63 -10.77 20.42 -12.39
C GLN A 63 -12.06 21.17 -12.02
N PRO A 64 -12.24 22.42 -12.51
CA PRO A 64 -13.40 23.26 -12.19
C PRO A 64 -14.71 22.70 -12.77
#